data_AF-A0A7Y5VSS0-F1
#
_entry.id   AF-A0A7Y5VSS0-F1
#
_cell.length_a   1.000
_cell.length_b   1.000
_cell.length_c   1.000
_cell.angle_alpha   90.00
_cell.angle_beta   90.00
_cell.angle_gamma   90.00
#
_symmetry.space_group_name_H-M   'P 1'
#
loop_
_entity.id
_entity.type
_entity.pdbx_description
1 polymer ?
#
loop_
_entity_poly.entity_id
_entity_poly.type
_entity_poly.pdbx_seq_one_letter_code
_entity_poly.pdbx_strand_id
1 'polypeptide(L)'
;MSLLADIENAIVTRLATATSGGQPLFATVRGASGPFRPAIRQALSRERLPAAFVIFIDEKLEPETDDEDRGPRFSILVADRALRITSNPRQGDEDVTGAFALLEQARARLDGFGLTGHRLMTPLLQRFVDADDRLAIYEIVYRVRPIESPLLIDGQPLGGDEAAWRVEAGGPRMEGAEFSFAGIDGTFRSLLAQRGRTIVCRGRLRAADDAALDVLEAALDELVLSGLARELIDGKNRVFSDCVPRRWARLGPRGVLDESERVEQRCEIEFEQLHS
;
A
#
# COMPACT_ATOMS: atom_id res chain seq x y z
N MET A 1 -11.11 -9.83 -11.50
CA MET A 1 -9.69 -9.52 -11.81
C MET A 1 -8.91 -9.54 -10.51
N SER A 2 -7.64 -9.95 -10.54
CA SER A 2 -6.79 -10.05 -9.33
C SER A 2 -6.17 -8.69 -9.00
N LEU A 3 -6.26 -8.27 -7.73
CA LEU A 3 -5.68 -7.01 -7.25
C LEU A 3 -4.19 -6.85 -7.61
N LEU A 4 -3.42 -7.96 -7.57
CA LEU A 4 -2.00 -7.93 -7.91
C LEU A 4 -1.76 -7.61 -9.40
N ALA A 5 -2.62 -8.14 -10.28
CA ALA A 5 -2.56 -7.85 -11.71
C ALA A 5 -2.96 -6.39 -11.98
N ASP A 6 -3.94 -5.86 -11.25
CA ASP A 6 -4.35 -4.46 -11.39
C ASP A 6 -3.23 -3.49 -10.96
N ILE A 7 -2.53 -3.83 -9.86
CA ILE A 7 -1.35 -3.08 -9.41
C ILE A 7 -0.23 -3.16 -10.44
N GLU A 8 0.12 -4.35 -10.92
CA GLU A 8 1.16 -4.52 -11.94
C GLU A 8 0.84 -3.70 -13.20
N ASN A 9 -0.38 -3.80 -13.72
CA ASN A 9 -0.84 -3.08 -14.89
C ASN A 9 -0.78 -1.55 -14.69
N ALA A 10 -1.11 -1.07 -13.50
CA ALA A 10 -1.01 0.36 -13.18
C ALA A 10 0.45 0.83 -13.19
N ILE A 11 1.38 0.06 -12.64
CA ILE A 11 2.83 0.36 -12.67
C ILE A 11 3.35 0.35 -14.11
N VAL A 12 3.02 -0.68 -14.88
CA VAL A 12 3.43 -0.81 -16.29
C VAL A 12 2.90 0.37 -17.10
N THR A 13 1.63 0.72 -16.94
CA THR A 13 1.02 1.86 -17.66
C THR A 13 1.69 3.18 -17.28
N ARG A 14 1.98 3.38 -15.99
CA ARG A 14 2.64 4.58 -15.49
C ARG A 14 4.04 4.78 -16.08
N LEU A 15 4.81 3.69 -16.20
CA LEU A 15 6.16 3.74 -16.80
C LEU A 15 6.10 3.82 -18.34
N ALA A 16 5.17 3.12 -18.99
CA ALA A 16 5.02 3.12 -20.45
C ALA A 16 4.60 4.49 -21.00
N THR A 17 3.91 5.30 -20.19
CA THR A 17 3.49 6.67 -20.53
C THR A 17 4.49 7.73 -20.08
N ALA A 18 5.57 7.35 -19.41
CA ALA A 18 6.60 8.28 -18.99
C ALA A 18 7.35 8.82 -20.22
N THR A 19 7.58 10.13 -20.25
CA THR A 19 8.29 10.81 -21.33
C THR A 19 9.43 11.67 -20.79
N SER A 20 10.46 11.84 -21.63
CA SER A 20 11.60 12.74 -21.44
C SER A 20 11.84 13.50 -22.76
N GLY A 21 11.86 14.83 -22.72
CA GLY A 21 12.02 15.63 -23.94
C GLY A 21 10.94 15.39 -25.01
N GLY A 22 9.74 14.97 -24.61
CA GLY A 22 8.63 14.64 -25.52
C GLY A 22 8.70 13.26 -26.16
N GLN A 23 9.74 12.47 -25.89
CA GLN A 23 9.86 11.08 -26.34
C GLN A 23 9.54 10.09 -25.21
N PRO A 24 9.08 8.86 -25.51
CA PRO A 24 8.92 7.81 -24.51
C PRO A 24 10.23 7.56 -23.76
N LEU A 25 10.16 7.51 -22.44
CA LEU A 25 11.31 7.24 -21.57
C LEU A 25 11.86 5.83 -21.79
N PHE A 26 10.95 4.87 -21.98
CA PHE A 26 11.26 3.47 -22.26
C PHE A 26 10.70 3.09 -23.62
N ALA A 27 11.51 2.42 -24.43
CA ALA A 27 11.06 1.81 -25.67
C ALA A 27 10.23 0.55 -25.41
N THR A 28 10.41 -0.11 -24.26
CA THR A 28 9.61 -1.27 -23.85
C THR A 28 9.35 -1.26 -22.35
N VAL A 29 8.09 -1.44 -21.95
CA VAL A 29 7.69 -1.68 -20.55
C VAL A 29 6.73 -2.85 -20.49
N ARG A 30 6.99 -3.84 -19.64
CA ARG A 30 6.13 -5.03 -19.50
C ARG A 30 6.08 -5.57 -18.07
N GLY A 31 4.98 -6.23 -17.73
CA GLY A 31 4.92 -7.15 -16.60
C GLY A 31 5.68 -8.44 -16.93
N ALA A 32 6.34 -9.01 -15.94
CA ALA A 32 7.05 -10.27 -16.08
C ALA A 32 6.79 -11.15 -14.85
N SER A 33 6.38 -12.39 -15.11
CA SER A 33 6.10 -13.39 -14.08
C SER A 33 7.06 -14.56 -14.23
N GLY A 34 7.58 -15.08 -13.13
CA GLY A 34 8.39 -16.29 -13.14
C GLY A 34 9.38 -16.37 -11.99
N PRO A 35 9.71 -17.57 -11.50
CA PRO A 35 10.55 -17.75 -10.33
C PRO A 35 12.04 -17.48 -10.60
N PHE A 36 12.46 -17.47 -11.87
CA PHE A 36 13.88 -17.50 -12.22
C PHE A 36 14.40 -16.14 -12.71
N ARG A 37 14.92 -15.34 -11.78
CA ARG A 37 15.48 -14.01 -12.07
C ARG A 37 16.52 -13.97 -13.20
N PRO A 38 17.44 -14.95 -13.36
CA PRO A 38 18.36 -14.93 -14.49
C PRO A 38 17.67 -15.00 -15.86
N ALA A 39 16.58 -15.75 -15.99
CA ALA A 39 15.81 -15.81 -17.25
C ALA A 39 15.13 -14.48 -17.56
N ILE A 40 14.61 -13.80 -16.52
CA ILE A 40 14.00 -12.47 -16.68
C ILE A 40 15.04 -11.44 -17.13
N ARG A 41 16.27 -11.47 -16.57
CA ARG A 41 17.37 -10.61 -17.03
C ARG A 41 17.73 -10.86 -18.49
N GLN A 42 17.80 -12.13 -18.89
CA GLN A 42 18.09 -12.50 -20.28
C GLN A 42 16.97 -12.10 -21.23
N ALA A 43 15.71 -12.16 -20.80
CA ALA A 43 14.58 -11.66 -21.57
C ALA A 43 14.66 -10.13 -21.73
N LEU A 44 14.93 -9.40 -20.64
CA LEU A 44 15.08 -7.95 -20.65
C LEU A 44 16.21 -7.49 -21.58
N SER A 45 17.34 -8.21 -21.61
CA SER A 45 18.46 -7.86 -22.49
C SER A 45 18.18 -8.05 -23.99
N ARG A 46 17.13 -8.79 -24.34
CA ARG A 46 16.68 -9.01 -25.73
C ARG A 46 15.62 -8.00 -26.19
N GLU A 47 15.07 -7.20 -25.28
CA GLU A 47 14.08 -6.18 -25.63
C GLU A 47 14.72 -4.98 -26.35
N ARG A 48 13.86 -4.12 -26.89
CA ARG A 48 14.29 -2.82 -27.42
C ARG A 48 14.56 -1.89 -26.24
N LEU A 49 15.83 -1.51 -26.07
CA LEU A 49 16.29 -0.66 -24.98
C LEU A 49 16.17 0.84 -25.34
N PRO A 50 15.92 1.74 -24.37
CA PRO A 50 15.76 1.47 -22.92
C PRO A 50 14.50 0.66 -22.58
N ALA A 51 14.57 -0.24 -21.61
CA ALA A 51 13.44 -1.09 -21.22
C ALA A 51 13.27 -1.23 -19.71
N ALA A 52 12.03 -1.47 -19.28
CA ALA A 52 11.69 -1.72 -17.90
C ALA A 52 10.77 -2.93 -17.72
N PHE A 53 11.10 -3.85 -16.81
CA PHE A 53 10.24 -4.97 -16.41
C PHE A 53 9.72 -4.79 -14.99
N VAL A 54 8.42 -5.02 -14.80
CA VAL A 54 7.73 -5.02 -13.50
C VAL A 54 7.50 -6.46 -13.08
N ILE A 55 7.97 -6.84 -11.89
CA ILE A 55 7.96 -8.22 -11.42
C ILE A 55 7.37 -8.27 -10.02
N PHE A 56 6.28 -9.00 -9.82
CA PHE A 56 5.82 -9.35 -8.48
C PHE A 56 6.84 -10.26 -7.78
N ILE A 57 7.25 -9.88 -6.57
CA ILE A 57 8.21 -10.66 -5.77
C ILE A 57 7.46 -11.61 -4.85
N ASP A 58 6.69 -11.02 -3.93
CA ASP A 58 5.93 -11.71 -2.90
C ASP A 58 4.93 -10.75 -2.24
N GLU A 59 4.05 -11.30 -1.40
CA GLU A 59 3.17 -10.55 -0.52
C GLU A 59 3.22 -11.22 0.85
N LYS A 60 3.74 -10.52 1.86
CA LYS A 60 3.70 -10.99 3.24
C LYS A 60 2.31 -10.73 3.81
N LEU A 61 1.61 -11.79 4.20
CA LEU A 61 0.24 -11.77 4.71
C LEU A 61 0.13 -12.34 6.13
N GLU A 62 1.24 -12.78 6.70
CA GLU A 62 1.24 -13.42 8.01
C GLU A 62 0.77 -12.44 9.10
N PRO A 63 -0.07 -12.88 10.05
CA PRO A 63 -0.53 -12.04 11.17
C PRO A 63 0.61 -11.49 12.03
N GLU A 64 1.75 -12.17 12.04
CA GLU A 64 2.95 -11.78 12.80
C GLU A 64 3.83 -10.79 12.04
N THR A 65 3.64 -10.64 10.73
CA THR A 65 4.40 -9.67 9.93
C THR A 65 4.01 -8.25 10.37
N ASP A 66 5.01 -7.44 10.72
CA ASP A 66 4.84 -6.02 11.04
C ASP A 66 4.04 -5.31 9.95
N ASP A 67 3.16 -4.37 10.34
CA ASP A 67 2.31 -3.64 9.39
C ASP A 67 3.13 -2.91 8.32
N GLU A 68 4.33 -2.44 8.66
CA GLU A 68 5.26 -1.83 7.71
C GLU A 68 5.77 -2.84 6.68
N ASP A 69 5.83 -4.10 7.06
CA ASP A 69 6.33 -5.19 6.24
C ASP A 69 5.28 -5.89 5.38
N ARG A 70 4.00 -5.62 5.65
CA ARG A 70 2.85 -6.16 4.92
C ARG A 70 2.64 -5.50 3.56
N GLY A 71 2.03 -6.25 2.66
CA GLY A 71 1.63 -5.81 1.33
C GLY A 71 2.57 -6.29 0.22
N PRO A 72 2.13 -6.20 -1.04
CA PRO A 72 2.85 -6.83 -2.15
C PRO A 72 4.09 -6.01 -2.51
N ARG A 73 5.17 -6.74 -2.81
CA ARG A 73 6.44 -6.16 -3.28
C ARG A 73 6.60 -6.39 -4.77
N PHE A 74 7.07 -5.35 -5.45
CA PHE A 74 7.35 -5.35 -6.88
C PHE A 74 8.80 -4.94 -7.13
N SER A 75 9.49 -5.69 -7.98
CA SER A 75 10.81 -5.34 -8.52
C SER A 75 10.62 -4.65 -9.86
N ILE A 76 11.22 -3.49 -10.03
CA ILE A 76 11.30 -2.77 -11.29
C ILE A 76 12.74 -2.91 -11.79
N LEU A 77 12.93 -3.73 -12.82
CA LEU A 77 14.23 -3.83 -13.50
C LEU A 77 14.29 -2.79 -14.60
N VAL A 78 15.31 -1.94 -14.57
CA VAL A 78 15.57 -0.92 -15.60
C VAL A 78 16.85 -1.29 -16.32
N ALA A 79 16.79 -1.31 -17.64
CA ALA A 79 17.93 -1.63 -18.49
C ALA A 79 18.14 -0.59 -19.59
N ASP A 80 19.42 -0.30 -19.85
CA ASP A 80 19.84 0.54 -20.96
C ASP A 80 21.08 -0.01 -21.67
N ARG A 81 21.28 0.39 -22.93
CA ARG A 81 22.39 -0.06 -23.77
C ARG A 81 23.17 1.09 -24.38
N ALA A 82 24.48 1.03 -24.21
CA ALA A 82 25.42 1.86 -24.93
C ALA A 82 25.48 1.43 -26.41
N LEU A 83 25.20 2.37 -27.31
CA LEU A 83 25.29 2.16 -28.76
C LEU A 83 26.70 2.39 -29.31
N ARG A 84 27.54 3.13 -28.57
CA ARG A 84 28.91 3.48 -28.96
C ARG A 84 29.89 2.77 -28.02
N ILE A 85 31.03 2.31 -28.55
CA ILE A 85 32.06 1.63 -27.75
C ILE A 85 32.62 2.52 -26.63
N THR A 86 32.58 3.84 -26.80
CA THR A 86 33.10 4.80 -25.84
C THR A 86 32.05 5.28 -24.83
N SER A 87 30.77 4.91 -24.98
CA SER A 87 29.72 5.35 -24.06
C SER A 87 29.50 4.33 -22.95
N ASN A 88 29.27 4.83 -21.74
CA ASN A 88 29.01 4.01 -20.57
C ASN A 88 27.49 3.86 -20.39
N PRO A 89 26.91 2.66 -20.49
CA PRO A 89 25.45 2.46 -20.38
C PRO A 89 24.88 2.88 -19.02
N ARG A 90 25.73 3.06 -18.00
CA ARG A 90 25.31 3.52 -16.67
C ARG A 90 25.05 5.03 -16.66
N GLN A 91 25.94 5.80 -17.28
CA GLN A 91 25.92 7.27 -17.25
C GLN A 91 25.21 7.87 -18.46
N GLY A 92 25.29 7.20 -19.61
CA GLY A 92 24.85 7.75 -20.89
C GLY A 92 25.93 8.64 -21.52
N ASP A 93 25.53 9.42 -22.51
CA ASP A 93 26.32 10.48 -23.14
C ASP A 93 25.41 11.70 -23.45
N GLU A 94 25.86 12.65 -24.27
CA GLU A 94 25.07 13.85 -24.62
C GLU A 94 23.77 13.51 -25.36
N ASP A 95 23.72 12.39 -26.08
CA ASP A 95 22.60 11.98 -26.92
C ASP A 95 21.75 10.84 -26.30
N VAL A 96 22.34 10.06 -25.39
CA VAL A 96 21.75 8.83 -24.85
C VAL A 96 21.57 8.93 -23.34
N THR A 97 20.34 8.71 -22.88
CA THR A 97 20.00 8.65 -21.45
C THR A 97 20.52 7.35 -20.83
N GLY A 98 21.49 7.43 -19.92
CA GLY A 98 22.01 6.25 -19.23
C GLY A 98 21.08 5.67 -18.15
N ALA A 99 21.39 4.46 -17.70
CA ALA A 99 20.61 3.73 -16.70
C ALA A 99 20.37 4.51 -15.39
N PHE A 100 21.32 5.34 -14.93
CA PHE A 100 21.10 6.16 -13.72
C PHE A 100 20.02 7.22 -13.91
N ALA A 101 20.02 7.92 -15.05
CA ALA A 101 18.97 8.89 -15.34
C ALA A 101 17.61 8.21 -15.53
N LEU A 102 17.58 7.02 -16.13
CA LEU A 102 16.35 6.23 -16.26
C LEU A 102 15.80 5.78 -14.90
N LEU A 103 16.66 5.37 -13.96
CA LEU A 103 16.26 5.03 -12.59
C LEU A 103 15.65 6.22 -11.88
N GLU A 104 16.31 7.38 -11.90
CA GLU A 104 15.79 8.58 -11.24
C GLU A 104 14.47 9.04 -11.84
N GLN A 105 14.31 8.94 -13.16
CA GLN A 105 13.03 9.22 -13.79
C GLN A 105 11.95 8.19 -13.46
N ALA A 106 12.29 6.90 -13.36
CA ALA A 106 11.35 5.89 -12.90
C ALA A 106 10.90 6.17 -11.46
N ARG A 107 11.83 6.52 -10.57
CA ARG A 107 11.54 6.93 -9.19
C ARG A 107 10.65 8.14 -9.11
N ALA A 108 10.95 9.20 -9.85
CA ALA A 108 10.10 10.39 -9.91
C ALA A 108 8.65 10.11 -10.36
N ARG A 109 8.41 8.98 -11.04
CA ARG A 109 7.07 8.56 -11.48
C ARG A 109 6.37 7.61 -10.51
N LEU A 110 7.14 6.84 -9.73
CA LEU A 110 6.65 5.76 -8.88
C LEU A 110 6.70 6.07 -7.38
N ASP A 111 7.63 6.90 -6.91
CA ASP A 111 7.73 7.27 -5.49
C ASP A 111 6.44 8.01 -5.08
N GLY A 112 5.71 7.43 -4.12
CA GLY A 112 4.42 7.96 -3.67
C GLY A 112 3.29 7.83 -4.71
N PHE A 113 3.48 7.05 -5.78
CA PHE A 113 2.46 6.88 -6.81
C PHE A 113 1.21 6.22 -6.23
N GLY A 114 0.08 6.94 -6.35
CA GLY A 114 -1.25 6.47 -5.96
C GLY A 114 -1.78 5.43 -6.94
N LEU A 115 -1.91 4.20 -6.47
CA LEU A 115 -2.51 3.07 -7.16
C LEU A 115 -4.02 2.99 -6.85
N THR A 116 -4.74 2.21 -7.66
CA THR A 116 -6.14 1.88 -7.41
C THR A 116 -6.35 1.30 -6.01
N GLY A 117 -7.49 1.61 -5.41
CA GLY A 117 -7.80 1.19 -4.03
C GLY A 117 -7.09 2.01 -2.94
N HIS A 118 -6.51 3.17 -3.28
CA HIS A 118 -5.81 4.08 -2.35
C HIS A 118 -4.62 3.40 -1.72
N ARG A 119 -3.72 2.92 -2.58
CA ARG A 119 -2.44 2.36 -2.18
C ARG A 119 -1.34 3.25 -2.73
N LEU A 120 -0.21 3.31 -2.06
CA LEU A 120 0.96 4.06 -2.47
C LEU A 120 2.15 3.13 -2.62
N MET A 121 3.03 3.46 -3.57
CA MET A 121 4.30 2.79 -3.74
C MET A 121 5.37 3.46 -2.87
N THR A 122 5.99 2.68 -2.00
CA THR A 122 7.14 3.11 -1.18
C THR A 122 8.39 2.36 -1.64
N PRO A 123 9.50 3.05 -1.97
CA PRO A 123 10.74 2.39 -2.31
C PRO A 123 11.32 1.68 -1.08
N LEU A 124 11.82 0.46 -1.27
CA LEU A 124 12.48 -0.33 -0.23
C LEU A 124 13.98 -0.35 -0.40
N LEU A 125 14.44 -0.64 -1.62
CA LEU A 125 15.86 -0.67 -1.95
C LEU A 125 16.09 -0.42 -3.43
N GLN A 126 17.30 0.01 -3.74
CA GLN A 126 17.84 0.07 -5.10
C GLN A 126 19.15 -0.70 -5.14
N ARG A 127 19.37 -1.50 -6.17
CA ARG A 127 20.63 -2.24 -6.31
C ARG A 127 21.05 -2.44 -7.76
N PHE A 128 22.36 -2.62 -7.90
CA PHE A 128 22.98 -3.13 -9.11
C PHE A 128 22.59 -4.59 -9.34
N VAL A 129 22.26 -4.94 -10.58
CA VAL A 129 21.88 -6.31 -10.95
C VAL A 129 22.91 -6.93 -11.88
N ASP A 130 23.27 -6.22 -12.94
CA ASP A 130 24.23 -6.68 -13.93
C ASP A 130 24.71 -5.49 -14.78
N ALA A 131 25.95 -5.53 -15.27
CA ALA A 131 26.41 -4.64 -16.31
C ALA A 131 27.68 -5.16 -16.96
N ASP A 132 27.75 -4.93 -18.26
CA ASP A 132 28.96 -5.05 -19.07
C ASP A 132 29.22 -3.72 -19.82
N ASP A 133 30.15 -3.74 -20.77
CA ASP A 133 30.50 -2.55 -21.57
C ASP A 133 29.34 -2.03 -22.44
N ARG A 134 28.29 -2.82 -22.63
CA ARG A 134 27.18 -2.50 -23.54
C ARG A 134 25.85 -2.37 -22.84
N LEU A 135 25.62 -3.05 -21.73
CA LEU A 135 24.33 -3.14 -21.06
C LEU A 135 24.51 -2.81 -19.58
N ALA A 136 23.58 -2.06 -19.02
CA ALA A 136 23.46 -1.89 -17.58
C ALA A 136 22.04 -2.23 -17.14
N ILE A 137 21.91 -3.03 -16.08
CA ILE A 137 20.64 -3.42 -15.46
C ILE A 137 20.70 -3.08 -13.97
N TYR A 138 19.67 -2.38 -13.51
CA TYR A 138 19.45 -2.05 -12.11
C TYR A 138 18.06 -2.47 -11.67
N GLU A 139 17.88 -2.61 -10.36
CA GLU A 139 16.61 -2.94 -9.73
C GLU A 139 16.23 -1.89 -8.70
N ILE A 140 14.96 -1.47 -8.73
CA ILE A 140 14.32 -0.78 -7.61
C ILE A 140 13.20 -1.68 -7.10
N VAL A 141 13.18 -1.95 -5.80
CA VAL A 141 12.09 -2.70 -5.17
C VAL A 141 11.16 -1.72 -4.49
N TYR A 142 9.87 -1.87 -4.78
CA TYR A 142 8.79 -1.14 -4.14
C TYR A 142 7.92 -2.06 -3.30
N ARG A 143 7.34 -1.52 -2.24
CA ARG A 143 6.21 -2.10 -1.53
C ARG A 143 4.98 -1.25 -1.78
N VAL A 144 3.85 -1.90 -2.00
CA VAL A 144 2.56 -1.25 -2.15
C VAL A 144 1.82 -1.31 -0.82
N ARG A 145 1.56 -0.14 -0.22
CA ARG A 145 0.88 -0.03 1.08
C ARG A 145 -0.45 0.70 0.92
N PRO A 146 -1.48 0.39 1.72
CA PRO A 146 -2.64 1.26 1.85
C PRO A 146 -2.22 2.67 2.28
N ILE A 147 -2.90 3.69 1.75
CA ILE A 147 -2.75 5.08 2.23
C ILE A 147 -3.38 5.15 3.63
N GLU A 148 -2.56 5.55 4.60
CA GLU A 148 -3.06 6.07 5.88
C GLU A 148 -3.50 7.52 5.66
N SER A 149 -4.65 7.88 6.20
CA SER A 149 -5.25 9.21 6.02
C SER A 149 -5.99 9.63 7.28
N PRO A 150 -6.31 10.93 7.43
CA PRO A 150 -7.16 11.37 8.53
C PRO A 150 -8.48 10.59 8.53
N LEU A 151 -8.88 10.11 9.70
CA LEU A 151 -10.20 9.55 9.93
C LEU A 151 -10.99 10.60 10.70
N LEU A 152 -12.11 11.05 10.14
CA LEU A 152 -12.99 12.00 10.82
C LEU A 152 -14.07 11.25 11.58
N ILE A 153 -14.37 11.70 12.80
CA ILE A 153 -15.53 11.33 13.59
C ILE A 153 -16.38 12.58 13.78
N ASP A 154 -17.62 12.55 13.29
CA ASP A 154 -18.53 13.70 13.31
C ASP A 154 -17.86 14.99 12.76
N GLY A 155 -17.04 14.83 11.72
CA GLY A 155 -16.30 15.92 11.07
C GLY A 155 -15.00 16.36 11.77
N GLN A 156 -14.62 15.75 12.90
CA GLN A 156 -13.38 16.07 13.62
C GLN A 156 -12.31 14.97 13.45
N PRO A 157 -11.02 15.31 13.31
CA PRO A 157 -9.97 14.32 13.12
C PRO A 157 -9.75 13.47 14.37
N LEU A 158 -9.84 12.15 14.21
CA LEU A 158 -9.58 11.18 15.25
C LEU A 158 -8.10 11.17 15.60
N GLY A 159 -7.76 11.45 16.85
CA GLY A 159 -6.36 11.44 17.30
C GLY A 159 -5.55 12.68 16.89
N GLY A 160 -6.22 13.77 16.48
CA GLY A 160 -5.58 15.03 16.08
C GLY A 160 -5.20 15.09 14.60
N ASP A 161 -4.74 16.28 14.17
CA ASP A 161 -4.51 16.62 12.75
C ASP A 161 -3.41 15.78 12.07
N GLU A 162 -2.51 15.21 12.86
CA GLU A 162 -1.35 14.45 12.38
C GLU A 162 -1.55 12.94 12.46
N ALA A 163 -2.68 12.50 13.00
CA ALA A 163 -3.01 11.09 13.07
C ALA A 163 -3.39 10.55 11.68
N ALA A 164 -2.91 9.35 11.40
CA ALA A 164 -3.13 8.69 10.13
C ALA A 164 -3.71 7.30 10.36
N TRP A 165 -4.78 6.98 9.64
CA TRP A 165 -5.60 5.80 9.85
C TRP A 165 -5.82 5.02 8.55
N ARG A 166 -5.84 3.71 8.68
CA ARG A 166 -6.26 2.73 7.68
C ARG A 166 -7.60 2.15 8.11
N VAL A 167 -8.62 2.33 7.27
CA VAL A 167 -9.99 1.85 7.55
C VAL A 167 -10.30 0.57 6.76
N GLU A 168 -10.47 -0.52 7.50
CA GLU A 168 -10.83 -1.85 7.02
C GLU A 168 -12.28 -2.16 7.39
N ALA A 169 -13.21 -2.02 6.45
CA ALA A 169 -14.60 -2.40 6.64
C ALA A 169 -14.77 -3.90 6.36
N GLY A 170 -15.18 -4.66 7.38
CA GLY A 170 -15.51 -6.07 7.27
C GLY A 170 -16.75 -6.33 6.42
N GLY A 171 -16.97 -7.61 6.11
CA GLY A 171 -18.18 -8.06 5.44
C GLY A 171 -19.42 -7.84 6.31
N PRO A 172 -20.62 -7.76 5.68
CA PRO A 172 -21.86 -7.66 6.43
C PRO A 172 -22.05 -8.91 7.30
N ARG A 173 -22.35 -8.69 8.58
CA ARG A 173 -22.70 -9.77 9.50
C ARG A 173 -24.15 -10.16 9.27
N MET A 174 -24.36 -11.37 8.77
CA MET A 174 -25.69 -11.93 8.59
C MET A 174 -26.09 -12.72 9.84
N GLU A 175 -27.29 -12.49 10.33
CA GLU A 175 -27.95 -13.38 11.26
C GLU A 175 -28.66 -14.47 10.46
N GLY A 176 -28.37 -15.73 10.77
CA GLY A 176 -29.04 -16.87 10.17
C GLY A 176 -29.66 -17.74 11.25
N ALA A 177 -30.84 -18.28 10.98
CA ALA A 177 -31.37 -19.40 11.74
C ALA A 177 -31.02 -20.70 11.03
N GLU A 178 -30.49 -21.64 11.81
CA GLU A 178 -30.39 -23.03 11.40
C GLU A 178 -31.60 -23.78 11.93
N PHE A 179 -32.27 -24.52 11.05
CA PHE A 179 -33.37 -25.40 11.42
C PHE A 179 -33.23 -26.75 10.72
N SER A 180 -33.63 -27.77 11.45
CA SER A 180 -33.71 -29.15 11.00
C SER A 180 -35.14 -29.65 11.17
N PHE A 181 -35.65 -30.37 10.18
CA PHE A 181 -36.97 -30.98 10.25
C PHE A 181 -36.81 -32.48 10.50
N ALA A 182 -37.60 -33.04 11.41
CA ALA A 182 -37.59 -34.48 11.66
C ALA A 182 -38.00 -35.24 10.38
N GLY A 183 -37.17 -36.20 9.95
CA GLY A 183 -37.41 -37.02 8.75
C GLY A 183 -36.88 -36.42 7.43
N ILE A 184 -36.20 -35.27 7.47
CA ILE A 184 -35.47 -34.71 6.33
C ILE A 184 -33.99 -34.59 6.72
N ASP A 185 -33.13 -35.28 5.98
CA ASP A 185 -31.68 -35.15 6.15
C ASP A 185 -31.20 -33.81 5.58
N GLY A 186 -30.74 -32.92 6.46
CA GLY A 186 -30.14 -31.65 6.10
C GLY A 186 -30.38 -30.55 7.13
N THR A 187 -29.40 -29.65 7.26
CA THR A 187 -29.55 -28.40 8.02
C THR A 187 -29.88 -27.29 7.05
N PHE A 188 -31.04 -26.66 7.22
CA PHE A 188 -31.46 -25.53 6.41
C PHE A 188 -31.00 -24.25 7.10
N ARG A 189 -30.39 -23.35 6.32
CA ARG A 189 -29.99 -22.01 6.76
C ARG A 189 -30.93 -20.98 6.15
N SER A 190 -31.65 -20.24 6.98
CA SER A 190 -32.35 -19.03 6.55
C SER A 190 -31.56 -17.81 7.00
N LEU A 191 -31.27 -16.90 6.07
CA LEU A 191 -30.70 -15.58 6.39
C LEU A 191 -31.85 -14.69 6.84
N LEU A 192 -31.83 -14.29 8.12
CA LEU A 192 -32.94 -13.59 8.77
C LEU A 192 -32.81 -12.07 8.68
N ALA A 193 -31.61 -11.53 8.92
CA ALA A 193 -31.35 -10.09 8.86
C ALA A 193 -29.85 -9.80 8.73
N GLN A 194 -29.53 -8.63 8.19
CA GLN A 194 -28.17 -8.06 8.24
C GLN A 194 -28.06 -7.24 9.54
N ARG A 195 -27.13 -7.59 10.43
CA ARG A 195 -26.97 -6.92 11.74
C ARG A 195 -26.02 -5.73 11.72
N GLY A 196 -25.29 -5.53 10.63
CA GLY A 196 -24.25 -4.50 10.56
C GLY A 196 -22.95 -5.03 9.98
N ARG A 197 -21.85 -4.34 10.27
CA ARG A 197 -20.48 -4.83 9.97
C ARG A 197 -19.48 -4.28 10.99
N THR A 198 -18.41 -5.03 11.20
CA THR A 198 -17.25 -4.55 11.96
C THR A 198 -16.40 -3.66 11.06
N ILE A 199 -15.98 -2.51 11.56
CA ILE A 199 -15.02 -1.62 10.92
C ILE A 199 -13.80 -1.53 11.83
N VAL A 200 -12.65 -1.93 11.33
CA VAL A 200 -11.38 -1.86 12.06
C VAL A 200 -10.56 -0.72 11.49
N CYS A 201 -10.21 0.24 12.34
CA CYS A 201 -9.35 1.35 11.98
C CYS A 201 -8.00 1.17 12.67
N ARG A 202 -6.93 1.00 11.89
CA ARG A 202 -5.55 0.89 12.40
C ARG A 202 -4.79 2.14 12.04
N GLY A 203 -4.10 2.74 13.00
CA GLY A 203 -3.45 4.02 12.74
C GLY A 203 -2.31 4.31 13.67
N ARG A 204 -1.77 5.51 13.52
CA ARG A 204 -0.74 6.09 14.37
C ARG A 204 -1.25 7.40 14.93
N LEU A 205 -1.26 7.49 16.25
CA LEU A 205 -1.34 8.76 16.96
C LEU A 205 0.04 9.40 16.93
N ARG A 206 0.09 10.71 16.72
CA ARG A 206 1.33 11.48 16.71
C ARG A 206 1.14 12.72 17.55
N ALA A 207 2.13 13.03 18.36
CA ALA A 207 2.10 14.20 19.23
C ALA A 207 3.50 14.79 19.40
N ALA A 208 3.54 16.02 19.92
CA ALA A 208 4.80 16.71 20.23
C ALA A 208 5.59 16.01 21.34
N ASP A 209 4.90 15.48 22.35
CA ASP A 209 5.49 14.83 23.52
C ASP A 209 4.55 13.76 24.10
N ASP A 210 5.04 13.00 25.09
CA ASP A 210 4.29 11.93 25.75
C ASP A 210 3.00 12.43 26.43
N ALA A 211 3.00 13.65 26.97
CA ALA A 211 1.84 14.20 27.67
C ALA A 211 0.71 14.53 26.69
N ALA A 212 1.04 15.11 25.54
CA ALA A 212 0.09 15.35 24.46
C ALA A 212 -0.42 14.01 23.88
N LEU A 213 0.42 12.99 23.81
CA LEU A 213 0.01 11.65 23.38
C LEU A 213 -0.96 11.00 24.40
N ASP A 214 -0.71 11.14 25.71
CA ASP A 214 -1.61 10.69 26.77
C ASP A 214 -3.00 11.32 26.65
N VAL A 215 -3.08 12.60 26.28
CA VAL A 215 -4.36 13.30 26.04
C VAL A 215 -5.12 12.70 24.85
N LEU A 216 -4.43 12.38 23.76
CA LEU A 216 -5.06 11.74 22.60
C LEU A 216 -5.58 10.34 22.93
N GLU A 217 -4.82 9.57 23.72
CA GLU A 217 -5.23 8.25 24.18
C GLU A 217 -6.43 8.31 25.13
N ALA A 218 -6.43 9.25 26.07
CA ALA A 218 -7.58 9.48 26.96
C ALA A 218 -8.84 9.87 26.16
N ALA A 219 -8.69 10.66 25.08
CA ALA A 219 -9.80 10.97 24.19
C ALA A 219 -10.36 9.73 23.47
N LEU A 220 -9.51 8.75 23.12
CA LEU A 220 -9.96 7.47 22.57
C LEU A 220 -10.68 6.61 23.62
N ASP A 221 -10.21 6.63 24.87
CA ASP A 221 -10.89 5.98 25.99
C ASP A 221 -12.30 6.57 26.18
N GLU A 222 -12.41 7.89 26.25
CA GLU A 222 -13.69 8.60 26.37
C GLU A 222 -14.63 8.31 25.19
N LEU A 223 -14.08 8.27 23.97
CA LEU A 223 -14.84 7.93 22.77
C LEU A 223 -15.47 6.54 22.89
N VAL A 224 -14.67 5.52 23.27
CA VAL A 224 -15.16 4.15 23.47
C VAL A 224 -16.15 4.07 24.62
N LEU A 225 -15.86 4.73 25.75
CA LEU A 225 -16.74 4.76 26.92
C LEU A 225 -18.09 5.41 26.63
N SER A 226 -18.14 6.39 25.72
CA SER A 226 -19.41 7.03 25.35
C SER A 226 -20.40 6.04 24.76
N GLY A 227 -19.92 5.03 24.01
CA GLY A 227 -20.75 4.04 23.33
C GLY A 227 -21.77 4.64 22.35
N LEU A 228 -21.62 5.93 22.00
CA LEU A 228 -22.55 6.64 21.14
C LEU A 228 -22.27 6.30 19.68
N ALA A 229 -23.33 6.19 18.88
CA ALA A 229 -23.21 6.04 17.44
C ALA A 229 -22.64 7.33 16.83
N ARG A 230 -21.70 7.18 15.91
CA ARG A 230 -20.96 8.27 15.27
C ARG A 230 -20.96 8.11 13.75
N GLU A 231 -20.73 9.21 13.06
CA GLU A 231 -20.40 9.18 11.64
C GLU A 231 -18.87 9.11 11.48
N LEU A 232 -18.39 8.14 10.69
CA LEU A 232 -16.98 8.02 10.31
C LEU A 232 -16.79 8.43 8.85
N ILE A 233 -15.80 9.27 8.59
CA ILE A 233 -15.37 9.62 7.23
C ILE A 233 -13.89 9.27 7.09
N ASP A 234 -13.57 8.30 6.24
CA ASP A 234 -12.18 7.96 5.96
C ASP A 234 -11.57 8.94 4.94
N GLY A 235 -10.24 8.93 4.77
CA GLY A 235 -9.62 9.78 3.74
C GLY A 235 -9.85 9.35 2.29
N LYS A 236 -10.79 8.42 2.05
CA LYS A 236 -11.37 8.14 0.72
C LYS A 236 -12.74 8.82 0.56
N ASN A 237 -13.16 9.63 1.54
CA ASN A 237 -14.50 10.20 1.67
C ASN A 237 -15.61 9.14 1.70
N ARG A 238 -15.31 7.91 2.15
CA ARG A 238 -16.36 6.93 2.44
C ARG A 238 -16.98 7.30 3.79
N VAL A 239 -18.29 7.48 3.78
CA VAL A 239 -19.08 7.76 4.97
C VAL A 239 -19.63 6.44 5.53
N PHE A 240 -19.38 6.21 6.81
CA PHE A 240 -19.99 5.11 7.58
C PHE A 240 -20.84 5.73 8.69
N SER A 241 -22.16 5.68 8.53
CA SER A 241 -23.11 6.11 9.56
C SER A 241 -23.25 5.06 10.66
N ASP A 242 -23.82 5.47 11.79
CA ASP A 242 -24.26 4.61 12.89
C ASP A 242 -23.17 3.68 13.44
N CYS A 243 -21.93 4.18 13.49
CA CYS A 243 -20.77 3.44 13.96
C CYS A 243 -20.60 3.61 15.46
N VAL A 244 -20.76 2.53 16.22
CA VAL A 244 -20.56 2.52 17.67
C VAL A 244 -19.13 2.08 17.96
N PRO A 245 -18.30 2.89 18.64
CA PRO A 245 -16.97 2.48 19.06
C PRO A 245 -17.08 1.35 20.10
N ARG A 246 -16.33 0.27 19.91
CA ARG A 246 -16.38 -0.94 20.76
C ARG A 246 -15.18 -1.09 21.66
N ARG A 247 -14.00 -0.90 21.09
CA ARG A 247 -12.73 -0.99 21.81
C ARG A 247 -11.65 -0.28 21.03
N TRP A 248 -10.63 0.18 21.74
CA TRP A 248 -9.36 0.55 21.13
C TRP A 248 -8.21 -0.09 21.91
N ALA A 249 -7.07 -0.24 21.27
CA ALA A 249 -5.89 -0.84 21.87
C ALA A 249 -4.61 -0.25 21.26
N ARG A 250 -3.58 -0.13 22.10
CA ARG A 250 -2.20 0.13 21.66
C ARG A 250 -1.63 -1.09 20.94
N LEU A 251 -0.91 -0.87 19.85
CA LEU A 251 -0.21 -1.89 19.08
C LEU A 251 1.30 -1.73 19.28
N GLY A 252 1.84 -2.38 20.31
CA GLY A 252 3.26 -2.31 20.65
C GLY A 252 3.65 -1.05 21.43
N PRO A 253 4.96 -0.85 21.67
CA PRO A 253 5.46 0.27 22.46
C PRO A 253 5.35 1.60 21.70
N ARG A 254 5.47 2.71 22.45
CA ARG A 254 5.64 4.05 21.86
C ARG A 254 6.93 4.14 21.06
N GLY A 255 6.88 4.87 19.97
CA GLY A 255 8.01 5.19 19.11
C GLY A 255 8.39 6.67 19.20
N VAL A 256 9.62 6.97 18.81
CA VAL A 256 10.08 8.34 18.56
C VAL A 256 10.20 8.51 17.05
N LEU A 257 9.54 9.53 16.51
CA LEU A 257 9.40 9.76 15.07
C LEU A 257 10.68 10.32 14.42
N ASP A 258 11.33 11.26 15.08
CA ASP A 258 12.44 12.02 14.51
C ASP A 258 13.33 12.67 15.59
N GLU A 259 14.34 13.42 15.14
CA GLU A 259 15.23 14.22 15.98
C GLU A 259 14.51 15.34 16.76
N SER A 260 13.23 15.59 16.47
CA SER A 260 12.40 16.58 17.17
C SER A 260 11.77 16.01 18.45
N GLU A 261 12.15 14.79 18.86
CA GLU A 261 11.62 14.06 20.02
C GLU A 261 10.10 13.82 19.97
N ARG A 262 9.49 13.94 18.79
CA ARG A 262 8.06 13.67 18.61
C ARG A 262 7.77 12.22 18.87
N VAL A 263 6.63 11.96 19.50
CA VAL A 263 6.23 10.63 19.90
C VAL A 263 5.11 10.09 19.01
N GLU A 264 5.13 8.79 18.75
CA GLU A 264 4.05 8.08 18.09
C GLU A 264 3.57 6.87 18.90
N GLN A 265 2.26 6.60 18.82
CA GLN A 265 1.67 5.35 19.28
C GLN A 265 0.87 4.71 18.15
N ARG A 266 1.28 3.51 17.76
CA ARG A 266 0.46 2.64 16.90
C ARG A 266 -0.75 2.15 17.68
N CYS A 267 -1.91 2.13 17.05
CA CYS A 267 -3.15 1.72 17.70
C CYS A 267 -4.16 1.11 16.72
N GLU A 268 -5.15 0.43 17.28
CA GLU A 268 -6.33 -0.09 16.58
C GLU A 268 -7.57 0.37 17.34
N ILE A 269 -8.59 0.82 16.62
CA ILE A 269 -9.93 1.06 17.16
C ILE A 269 -10.95 0.29 16.32
N GLU A 270 -11.88 -0.37 16.99
CA GLU A 270 -12.93 -1.17 16.39
C GLU A 270 -14.27 -0.47 16.57
N PHE A 271 -15.01 -0.34 15.47
CA PHE A 271 -16.37 0.14 15.43
C PHE A 271 -17.31 -0.97 14.97
N GLU A 272 -18.52 -0.97 15.50
CA GLU A 272 -19.63 -1.74 14.97
C GLU A 272 -20.58 -0.79 14.27
N GLN A 273 -20.66 -0.88 12.94
CA GLN A 273 -21.69 -0.18 12.19
C GLN A 273 -23.01 -0.91 12.37
N LEU A 274 -23.97 -0.24 13.02
CA LEU A 274 -25.33 -0.72 13.13
C LEU A 274 -26.04 -0.56 11.77
N HIS A 275 -26.94 -1.48 11.44
CA HIS A 275 -27.81 -1.29 10.27
C HIS A 275 -28.93 -0.31 10.63
N SER A 276 -29.09 0.73 9.81
CA SER A 276 -30.34 1.49 9.66
C SER A 276 -31.27 0.76 8.70
#